data_AF-A6LL70-F1
#
_entry.id   AF-A6LL70-F1
#
_cell.length_a   1.000
_cell.length_b   1.000
_cell.length_c   1.000
_cell.angle_alpha   90.00
_cell.angle_beta   90.00
_cell.angle_gamma   90.00
#
_symmetry.space_group_name_H-M   'P 1'
#
loop_
_entity.id
_entity.type
_entity.pdbx_description
1 polymer ?
#
loop_
_entity_poly.entity_id
_entity_poly.type
_entity_poly.pdbx_seq_one_letter_code
_entity_poly.pdbx_strand_id
1 'polypeptide(L)'
;MENLEFYLKPLLNYWYYSLIAGLFLLFAAKFVEKIAIAILGFLAGINMIFPVLVEKFQQFNDFISNYYQVAMIIVGIVSAAVLYAFYKSITFIFGFGIIGILGYYISDVIIKSLSISFNFDSLYINLGVGIVLGIIGGILTYKKSSEVIGVLSILIGAGTLAAVTMKFISGEKFLSTILYSSIFIVIFLTLVVIGFVINFKKEKE
;
A
#
# COMPACT_ATOMS: atom_id res chain seq x y z
N MET A 1 -0.17 6.79 24.47
CA MET A 1 -0.82 7.84 23.65
C MET A 1 0.20 8.76 22.98
N GLU A 2 1.36 9.06 23.61
CA GLU A 2 2.44 9.87 23.00
C GLU A 2 2.92 9.41 21.61
N ASN A 3 3.02 8.10 21.38
CA ASN A 3 3.50 7.59 20.08
C ASN A 3 2.54 7.90 18.92
N LEU A 4 1.22 7.91 19.16
CA LEU A 4 0.24 8.11 18.10
C LEU A 4 0.21 9.58 17.63
N GLU A 5 0.33 10.52 18.57
CA GLU A 5 0.47 11.95 18.25
C GLU A 5 1.70 12.24 17.40
N PHE A 6 2.82 11.59 17.67
CA PHE A 6 4.04 11.76 16.88
C PHE A 6 3.83 11.38 15.40
N TYR A 7 3.15 10.27 15.12
CA TYR A 7 2.83 9.84 13.75
C TYR A 7 1.77 10.70 13.06
N LEU A 8 0.85 11.28 13.83
CA LEU A 8 -0.23 12.13 13.30
C LEU A 8 0.22 13.58 13.07
N LYS A 9 1.27 14.04 13.76
CA LYS A 9 1.75 15.43 13.68
C LYS A 9 2.06 15.88 12.25
N PRO A 10 2.76 15.11 11.40
CA PRO A 10 3.01 15.49 10.01
C PRO A 10 1.70 15.59 9.20
N LEU A 11 0.79 14.63 9.38
CA LEU A 11 -0.54 14.60 8.76
C LEU A 11 -1.36 15.85 9.08
N LEU A 12 -1.29 16.30 10.34
CA LEU A 12 -2.01 17.47 10.85
C LEU A 12 -1.33 18.78 10.46
N ASN A 13 0.00 18.86 10.47
CA ASN A 13 0.74 20.07 10.10
C ASN A 13 0.56 20.40 8.61
N TYR A 14 0.62 19.38 7.76
CA TYR A 14 0.43 19.49 6.31
C TYR A 14 -0.99 19.13 5.88
N TRP A 15 -1.98 19.57 6.65
CA TRP A 15 -3.39 19.18 6.48
C TRP A 15 -3.95 19.37 5.06
N TYR A 16 -3.46 20.38 4.33
CA TYR A 16 -3.90 20.68 2.96
C TYR A 16 -3.44 19.60 1.96
N TYR A 17 -2.19 19.13 2.06
CA TYR A 17 -1.72 17.98 1.29
C TYR A 17 -2.40 16.68 1.73
N SER A 18 -2.55 16.48 3.04
CA SER A 18 -3.24 15.33 3.61
C SER A 18 -4.69 15.23 3.16
N LEU A 19 -5.40 16.36 3.05
CA LEU A 19 -6.79 16.41 2.59
C LEU A 19 -6.90 16.00 1.12
N ILE A 20 -6.06 16.57 0.25
CA ILE A 20 -6.03 16.22 -1.18
C ILE A 20 -5.68 14.75 -1.35
N ALA A 21 -4.65 14.27 -0.67
CA ALA A 21 -4.25 12.87 -0.70
C ALA A 21 -5.36 11.95 -0.16
N GLY A 22 -6.00 12.33 0.95
CA GLY A 22 -7.09 11.58 1.56
C GLY A 22 -8.31 11.46 0.66
N LEU A 23 -8.71 12.55 0.01
CA LEU A 23 -9.77 12.54 -1.01
C LEU A 23 -9.39 11.65 -2.20
N PHE A 24 -8.18 11.82 -2.74
CA PHE A 24 -7.72 11.02 -3.87
C PHE A 24 -7.69 9.53 -3.53
N LEU A 25 -7.16 9.15 -2.37
CA LEU A 25 -7.11 7.76 -1.92
C LEU A 25 -8.52 7.18 -1.66
N LEU A 26 -9.45 7.98 -1.17
CA LEU A 26 -10.82 7.54 -0.89
C LEU A 26 -11.67 7.40 -2.15
N PHE A 27 -11.57 8.33 -3.11
CA PHE A 27 -12.45 8.38 -4.29
C PHE A 27 -11.83 7.77 -5.54
N ALA A 28 -10.51 7.77 -5.68
CA ALA A 28 -9.79 7.22 -6.82
C ALA A 28 -9.01 5.95 -6.48
N ALA A 29 -9.42 5.23 -5.42
CA ALA A 29 -8.73 4.07 -4.86
C ALA A 29 -8.36 3.01 -5.92
N LYS A 30 -9.27 2.78 -6.89
CA LYS A 30 -9.06 1.86 -8.03
C LYS A 30 -7.89 2.24 -8.95
N PHE A 31 -7.57 3.53 -9.03
CA PHE A 31 -6.50 4.06 -9.88
C PHE A 31 -5.18 4.25 -9.13
N VAL A 32 -5.22 4.26 -7.79
CA VAL A 32 -4.04 4.45 -6.94
C VAL A 32 -2.94 3.47 -7.29
N GLU A 33 -3.28 2.19 -7.51
CA GLU A 33 -2.30 1.18 -7.92
C GLU A 33 -1.50 1.65 -9.15
N LYS A 34 -2.20 1.92 -10.27
CA LYS A 34 -1.56 2.25 -11.54
C LYS A 34 -0.77 3.55 -11.44
N ILE A 35 -1.35 4.56 -10.79
CA ILE A 35 -0.73 5.89 -10.66
C ILE A 35 0.49 5.82 -9.74
N ALA A 36 0.41 5.13 -8.61
CA ALA A 36 1.53 4.99 -7.69
C ALA A 36 2.69 4.24 -8.35
N ILE A 37 2.44 3.14 -9.05
CA ILE A 37 3.49 2.40 -9.75
C ILE A 37 4.12 3.25 -10.84
N ALA A 38 3.31 3.97 -11.62
CA ALA A 38 3.81 4.82 -12.70
C ALA A 38 4.70 5.94 -12.15
N ILE A 39 4.25 6.64 -11.09
CA ILE A 39 5.02 7.71 -10.45
C ILE A 39 6.30 7.15 -9.83
N LEU A 40 6.22 6.06 -9.08
CA LEU A 40 7.39 5.45 -8.44
C LEU A 40 8.40 4.96 -9.47
N GLY A 41 7.95 4.29 -10.53
CA GLY A 41 8.82 3.82 -11.59
C GLY A 41 9.43 4.96 -12.40
N PHE A 42 8.68 6.05 -12.62
CA PHE A 42 9.22 7.25 -13.26
C PHE A 42 10.27 7.95 -12.39
N LEU A 43 9.99 8.13 -11.10
CA LEU A 43 10.92 8.74 -10.15
C LEU A 43 12.17 7.89 -9.97
N ALA A 44 12.05 6.56 -9.88
CA ALA A 44 13.20 5.65 -9.86
C ALA A 44 13.99 5.72 -11.18
N GLY A 45 13.28 5.82 -12.31
CA GLY A 45 13.88 6.00 -13.62
C GLY A 45 14.77 7.25 -13.70
N ILE A 46 14.26 8.40 -13.25
CA ILE A 46 14.97 9.68 -13.32
C ILE A 46 16.06 9.81 -12.25
N ASN A 47 15.78 9.39 -11.01
CA ASN A 47 16.68 9.68 -9.88
C ASN A 47 17.68 8.56 -9.59
N MET A 48 17.46 7.35 -10.09
CA MET A 48 18.37 6.21 -9.87
C MET A 48 18.89 5.63 -11.19
N ILE A 49 17.99 5.20 -12.08
CA ILE A 49 18.40 4.45 -13.28
C ILE A 49 19.15 5.35 -14.26
N PHE A 50 18.63 6.55 -14.53
CA PHE A 50 19.24 7.47 -15.49
C PHE A 50 20.65 7.94 -15.07
N PRO A 51 20.90 8.39 -13.83
CA PRO A 51 22.26 8.72 -13.37
C PRO A 51 23.21 7.54 -13.51
N VAL A 52 22.79 6.33 -13.13
CA VAL A 52 23.62 5.12 -13.27
C VAL A 52 23.96 4.83 -14.73
N LEU A 53 23.01 5.02 -15.65
CA LEU A 53 23.26 4.84 -17.08
C LEU A 53 24.26 5.86 -17.62
N VAL A 54 24.14 7.12 -17.21
CA VAL A 54 25.05 8.21 -17.62
C VAL A 54 26.46 8.00 -17.07
N GLU A 55 26.57 7.60 -15.79
CA GLU A 55 27.87 7.40 -15.13
C GLU A 55 28.60 6.15 -15.63
N LYS A 56 27.88 5.04 -15.88
CA LYS A 56 28.51 3.77 -16.24
C LYS A 56 28.74 3.57 -17.74
N PHE A 57 28.03 4.29 -18.59
CA PHE A 57 28.11 4.12 -20.05
C PHE A 57 28.47 5.44 -20.74
N GLN A 58 29.77 5.70 -20.94
CA GLN A 58 30.26 6.92 -21.60
C GLN A 58 29.65 7.12 -23.01
N GLN A 59 29.51 6.04 -23.79
CA GLN A 59 28.86 6.08 -25.10
C GLN A 59 27.40 6.57 -25.03
N PHE A 60 26.68 6.24 -23.95
CA PHE A 60 25.32 6.71 -23.73
C PHE A 60 25.31 8.21 -23.41
N ASN A 61 26.21 8.66 -22.52
CA ASN A 61 26.33 10.07 -22.15
C ASN A 61 26.65 10.97 -23.37
N ASP A 62 27.61 10.56 -24.20
CA ASP A 62 28.02 11.31 -25.38
C ASP A 62 26.86 11.43 -26.39
N PHE A 63 26.10 10.34 -26.59
CA PHE A 63 24.94 10.28 -27.48
C PHE A 63 23.79 11.20 -27.05
N ILE A 64 23.54 11.33 -25.75
CA ILE A 64 22.40 12.09 -25.22
C ILE A 64 22.74 13.55 -24.86
N SER A 65 23.99 13.99 -25.03
CA SER A 65 24.46 15.32 -24.58
C SER A 65 23.56 16.49 -25.03
N ASN A 66 23.09 16.47 -26.28
CA ASN A 66 22.19 17.50 -26.82
C ASN A 66 20.71 17.33 -26.43
N TYR A 67 20.33 16.17 -25.89
CA TYR A 67 18.95 15.79 -25.58
C TYR A 67 18.79 15.29 -24.14
N TYR A 68 19.67 15.72 -23.23
CA TYR A 68 19.82 15.13 -21.90
C TYR A 68 18.50 15.07 -21.11
N GLN A 69 17.74 16.18 -21.11
CA GLN A 69 16.44 16.26 -20.43
C GLN A 69 15.39 15.35 -21.08
N VAL A 70 15.39 15.24 -22.40
CA VAL A 70 14.46 14.37 -23.15
C VAL A 70 14.79 12.90 -22.89
N ALA A 71 16.09 12.54 -22.93
CA ALA A 71 16.56 11.19 -22.61
C ALA A 71 16.21 10.80 -21.17
N MET A 72 16.38 11.72 -20.21
CA MET A 72 15.97 11.52 -18.81
C MET A 72 14.48 11.19 -18.69
N ILE A 73 13.61 11.97 -19.36
CA ILE A 73 12.16 11.73 -19.36
C ILE A 73 11.85 10.37 -20.00
N ILE A 74 12.48 10.02 -21.12
CA ILE A 74 12.28 8.74 -21.80
C ILE A 74 12.68 7.58 -20.88
N VAL A 75 13.84 7.65 -20.22
CA VAL A 75 14.27 6.62 -19.26
C VAL A 75 13.29 6.52 -18.10
N GLY A 76 12.76 7.65 -17.62
CA GLY A 76 11.67 7.68 -16.65
C GLY A 76 10.44 6.89 -17.12
N ILE A 77 9.93 7.18 -18.32
CA ILE A 77 8.75 6.52 -18.89
C ILE A 77 8.99 5.02 -19.09
N VAL A 78 10.14 4.64 -19.64
CA VAL A 78 10.52 3.24 -19.84
C VAL A 78 10.61 2.51 -18.50
N SER A 79 11.20 3.13 -17.49
CA SER A 79 11.31 2.56 -16.14
C SER A 79 9.94 2.36 -15.48
N ALA A 80 9.02 3.31 -15.66
CA ALA A 80 7.63 3.18 -15.22
C ALA A 80 6.91 1.99 -15.87
N ALA A 81 7.08 1.82 -17.19
CA ALA A 81 6.49 0.70 -17.92
C ALA A 81 7.06 -0.65 -17.46
N VAL A 82 8.38 -0.72 -17.25
CA VAL A 82 9.06 -1.92 -16.74
C VAL A 82 8.58 -2.26 -15.33
N LEU A 83 8.52 -1.27 -14.42
CA LEU A 83 8.04 -1.50 -13.06
C LEU A 83 6.58 -1.96 -13.05
N TYR A 84 5.74 -1.40 -13.94
CA TYR A 84 4.36 -1.83 -14.10
C TYR A 84 4.25 -3.29 -14.57
N ALA A 85 5.14 -3.73 -15.45
CA ALA A 85 5.19 -5.14 -15.87
C ALA A 85 5.58 -6.08 -14.72
N PHE A 86 6.54 -5.68 -13.88
CA PHE A 86 6.97 -6.48 -12.72
C PHE A 86 6.03 -6.42 -11.53
N TYR A 87 5.20 -5.39 -11.44
CA TYR A 87 4.33 -5.14 -10.30
C TYR A 87 3.44 -6.35 -9.96
N LYS A 88 2.88 -7.04 -10.98
CA LYS A 88 2.06 -8.24 -10.73
C LYS A 88 2.83 -9.38 -10.06
N SER A 89 4.12 -9.53 -10.36
CA SER A 89 4.97 -10.51 -9.68
C SER A 89 5.28 -10.07 -8.26
N ILE A 90 5.49 -8.76 -8.04
CA ILE A 90 5.72 -8.20 -6.71
C ILE A 90 4.48 -8.41 -5.82
N THR A 91 3.28 -8.16 -6.31
CA THR A 91 2.04 -8.38 -5.54
C THR A 91 1.80 -9.84 -5.22
N PHE A 92 2.16 -10.75 -6.12
CA PHE A 92 2.16 -12.18 -5.83
C PHE A 92 3.08 -12.51 -4.64
N ILE A 93 4.31 -12.01 -4.65
CA ILE A 93 5.29 -12.24 -3.57
C ILE A 93 4.78 -11.68 -2.23
N PHE A 94 4.20 -10.48 -2.23
CA PHE A 94 3.58 -9.89 -1.03
C PHE A 94 2.42 -10.72 -0.51
N GLY A 95 1.49 -11.14 -1.38
CA GLY A 95 0.37 -11.99 -1.02
C GLY A 95 0.84 -13.34 -0.47
N PHE A 96 1.85 -13.93 -1.11
CA PHE A 96 2.49 -15.17 -0.66
C PHE A 96 3.13 -15.03 0.72
N GLY A 97 3.92 -13.97 0.93
CA GLY A 97 4.59 -13.73 2.20
C GLY A 97 3.61 -13.49 3.34
N ILE A 98 2.68 -12.55 3.18
CA ILE A 98 1.74 -12.19 4.26
C ILE A 98 0.84 -13.37 4.64
N ILE A 99 0.20 -13.99 3.65
CA ILE A 99 -0.77 -15.07 3.91
C ILE A 99 -0.04 -16.35 4.31
N GLY A 100 1.16 -16.61 3.76
CA GLY A 100 1.96 -17.76 4.16
C GLY A 100 2.48 -17.66 5.60
N ILE A 101 2.95 -16.48 6.01
CA ILE A 101 3.35 -16.22 7.41
C ILE A 101 2.14 -16.36 8.35
N LEU A 102 1.00 -15.79 8.00
CA LEU A 102 -0.22 -15.96 8.78
C LEU A 102 -0.63 -17.43 8.88
N GLY A 103 -0.56 -18.17 7.77
CA GLY A 103 -0.82 -19.60 7.73
C GLY A 103 0.07 -20.39 8.69
N TYR A 104 1.37 -20.11 8.69
CA TYR A 104 2.34 -20.71 9.59
C TYR A 104 2.01 -20.45 11.07
N TYR A 105 1.68 -19.21 11.43
CA TYR A 105 1.38 -18.86 12.83
C TYR A 105 0.03 -19.44 13.28
N ILE A 106 -0.97 -19.44 12.41
CA ILE A 106 -2.28 -20.02 12.71
C ILE A 106 -2.14 -21.53 12.94
N SER A 107 -1.39 -22.24 12.09
CA SER A 107 -1.18 -23.68 12.28
C SER A 107 -0.40 -23.97 13.56
N ASP A 108 0.63 -23.18 13.89
CA ASP A 108 1.39 -23.33 15.13
C ASP A 108 0.50 -23.14 16.38
N VAL A 109 -0.36 -22.12 16.37
CA VAL A 109 -1.32 -21.87 17.45
C VAL A 109 -2.31 -23.02 17.59
N ILE A 110 -2.83 -23.55 16.48
CA ILE A 110 -3.79 -24.67 16.48
C ILE A 110 -3.14 -25.93 17.05
N ILE A 111 -1.94 -26.29 16.58
CA ILE A 111 -1.22 -27.50 17.02
C ILE A 111 -0.92 -27.41 18.52
N LYS A 112 -0.44 -26.26 19.00
CA LYS A 112 -0.17 -26.03 20.42
C LYS A 112 -1.44 -26.03 21.27
N SER A 113 -2.49 -25.34 20.83
CA SER A 113 -3.74 -25.22 21.58
C SER A 113 -4.51 -26.53 21.67
N LEU A 114 -4.42 -27.38 20.65
CA LEU A 114 -5.09 -28.68 20.62
C LEU A 114 -4.19 -29.83 21.11
N SER A 115 -2.96 -29.52 21.56
CA SER A 115 -1.96 -30.50 22.01
C SER A 115 -1.77 -31.65 21.02
N ILE A 116 -1.80 -31.35 19.72
CA ILE A 116 -1.71 -32.37 18.68
C ILE A 116 -0.26 -32.84 18.60
N SER A 117 -0.03 -34.10 18.95
CA SER A 117 1.26 -34.75 18.79
C SER A 117 1.35 -35.43 17.43
N PHE A 118 2.42 -35.14 16.71
CA PHE A 118 2.77 -35.80 15.45
C PHE A 118 4.02 -36.65 15.65
N ASN A 119 4.17 -37.71 14.85
CA ASN A 119 5.38 -38.56 14.86
C ASN A 119 6.61 -37.87 14.23
N PHE A 120 6.46 -36.65 13.73
CA PHE A 120 7.47 -35.86 13.05
C PHE A 120 7.39 -34.40 13.51
N ASP A 121 8.46 -33.64 13.25
CA ASP A 121 8.59 -32.25 13.68
C ASP A 121 7.43 -31.39 13.14
N SER A 122 6.74 -30.69 14.05
CA SER A 122 5.61 -29.81 13.74
C SER A 122 6.00 -28.64 12.86
N LEU A 123 7.30 -28.32 12.80
CA LEU A 123 7.85 -27.33 11.88
C LEU A 123 7.54 -27.65 10.41
N TYR A 124 7.60 -28.93 10.00
CA TYR A 124 7.31 -29.31 8.61
C TYR A 124 5.83 -29.10 8.25
N ILE A 125 4.93 -29.34 9.20
CA ILE A 125 3.50 -29.11 9.02
C ILE A 125 3.23 -27.61 8.91
N ASN A 126 3.80 -26.82 9.82
CA ASN A 126 3.62 -25.36 9.82
C ASN A 126 4.16 -24.73 8.54
N LEU A 127 5.35 -25.16 8.08
CA LEU A 127 5.89 -24.72 6.79
C LEU A 127 5.03 -25.18 5.61
N GLY A 128 4.55 -26.43 5.62
CA GLY A 128 3.69 -26.95 4.57
C GLY A 128 2.38 -26.15 4.44
N VAL A 129 1.71 -25.90 5.56
CA VAL A 129 0.50 -25.06 5.62
C VAL A 129 0.80 -23.63 5.17
N GLY A 130 1.90 -23.06 5.63
CA GLY A 130 2.36 -21.72 5.23
C GLY A 130 2.61 -21.62 3.72
N ILE A 131 3.29 -22.60 3.11
CA ILE A 131 3.55 -22.60 1.65
C ILE A 131 2.24 -22.71 0.86
N VAL A 132 1.35 -23.64 1.23
CA VAL A 132 0.08 -23.84 0.53
C VAL A 132 -0.80 -22.60 0.62
N LEU A 133 -0.99 -22.06 1.82
CA LEU A 133 -1.77 -20.84 2.03
C LEU A 133 -1.09 -19.63 1.37
N GLY A 134 0.24 -19.56 1.40
CA GLY A 134 1.01 -18.55 0.69
C GLY A 134 0.75 -18.60 -0.81
N ILE A 135 0.79 -19.76 -1.46
CA ILE A 135 0.51 -19.89 -2.90
C ILE A 135 -0.92 -19.41 -3.20
N ILE A 136 -1.90 -19.84 -2.42
CA ILE A 136 -3.30 -19.40 -2.57
C ILE A 136 -3.39 -17.88 -2.42
N GLY A 137 -2.75 -17.34 -1.40
CA GLY A 137 -2.71 -15.91 -1.12
C GLY A 137 -2.08 -15.11 -2.26
N GLY A 138 -0.92 -15.55 -2.73
CA GLY A 138 -0.23 -14.95 -3.88
C GLY A 138 -1.09 -14.94 -5.13
N ILE A 139 -1.78 -16.05 -5.45
CA ILE A 139 -2.68 -16.12 -6.61
C ILE A 139 -3.87 -15.17 -6.46
N LEU A 140 -4.47 -15.10 -5.27
CA LEU A 140 -5.60 -14.19 -5.01
C LEU A 140 -5.18 -12.73 -5.15
N THR A 141 -4.06 -12.34 -4.56
CA THR A 141 -3.52 -10.98 -4.67
C THR A 141 -3.08 -10.67 -6.09
N TYR A 142 -2.52 -11.63 -6.84
CA TYR A 142 -2.18 -11.47 -8.25
C TYR A 142 -3.42 -11.19 -9.12
N LYS A 143 -4.52 -11.93 -8.89
CA LYS A 143 -5.76 -11.77 -9.67
C LYS A 143 -6.55 -10.52 -9.32
N LYS A 144 -6.49 -10.09 -8.05
CA LYS A 144 -7.31 -8.99 -7.50
C LYS A 144 -6.46 -7.87 -6.88
N SER A 145 -5.28 -7.61 -7.43
CA SER A 145 -4.34 -6.60 -6.88
C SER A 145 -5.00 -5.24 -6.69
N SER A 146 -5.78 -4.81 -7.68
CA SER A 146 -6.47 -3.52 -7.69
C SER A 146 -7.55 -3.42 -6.62
N GLU A 147 -8.21 -4.54 -6.28
CA GLU A 147 -9.17 -4.56 -5.18
C GLU A 147 -8.44 -4.43 -3.84
N VAL A 148 -7.35 -5.17 -3.63
CA VAL A 148 -6.58 -5.13 -2.38
C VAL A 148 -5.98 -3.74 -2.12
N ILE A 149 -5.33 -3.16 -3.13
CA ILE A 149 -4.81 -1.79 -3.01
C ILE A 149 -5.94 -0.77 -2.87
N GLY A 150 -7.07 -0.98 -3.56
CA GLY A 150 -8.25 -0.13 -3.41
C GLY A 150 -8.77 -0.11 -1.96
N VAL A 151 -8.87 -1.28 -1.32
CA VAL A 151 -9.28 -1.38 0.09
C VAL A 151 -8.30 -0.65 1.01
N LEU A 152 -6.99 -0.88 0.84
CA LEU A 152 -5.96 -0.20 1.65
C LEU A 152 -6.01 1.32 1.45
N SER A 153 -6.21 1.78 0.21
CA SER A 153 -6.33 3.20 -0.12
C SER A 153 -7.54 3.84 0.54
N ILE A 154 -8.69 3.16 0.55
CA ILE A 154 -9.89 3.64 1.25
C ILE A 154 -9.63 3.75 2.76
N LEU A 155 -9.00 2.74 3.38
CA LEU A 155 -8.69 2.78 4.81
C LEU A 155 -7.76 3.94 5.16
N ILE A 156 -6.67 4.11 4.40
CA ILE A 156 -5.71 5.19 4.62
C ILE A 156 -6.34 6.56 4.34
N GLY A 157 -7.10 6.68 3.25
CA GLY A 157 -7.80 7.90 2.87
C GLY A 157 -8.86 8.31 3.88
N ALA A 158 -9.69 7.38 4.34
CA ALA A 158 -10.68 7.60 5.39
C ALA A 158 -10.03 7.97 6.72
N GLY A 159 -8.94 7.29 7.10
CA GLY A 159 -8.18 7.60 8.32
C GLY A 159 -7.58 9.00 8.29
N THR A 160 -6.99 9.36 7.15
CA THR A 160 -6.41 10.68 6.90
C THR A 160 -7.47 11.77 6.95
N LEU A 161 -8.58 11.59 6.24
CA LEU A 161 -9.68 12.55 6.23
C LEU A 161 -10.33 12.68 7.60
N ALA A 162 -10.58 11.57 8.31
CA ALA A 162 -11.11 11.62 9.67
C ALA A 162 -10.18 12.38 10.62
N ALA A 163 -8.86 12.19 10.52
CA ALA A 163 -7.89 12.92 11.32
C ALA A 163 -7.86 14.42 10.99
N VAL A 164 -7.89 14.77 9.69
CA VAL A 164 -7.96 16.17 9.24
C VAL A 164 -9.27 16.82 9.68
N THR A 165 -10.41 16.17 9.51
CA THR A 165 -11.73 16.66 9.95
C THR A 165 -11.72 16.92 11.46
N MET A 166 -11.15 16.01 12.24
CA MET A 166 -11.09 16.17 13.68
C MET A 166 -10.16 17.29 14.12
N LYS A 167 -9.09 17.59 13.38
CA LYS A 167 -8.29 18.81 13.59
C LYS A 167 -9.16 20.07 13.59
N PHE A 168 -10.13 20.15 12.67
CA PHE A 168 -11.04 21.30 12.56
C PHE A 168 -12.12 21.32 13.65
N ILE A 169 -12.54 20.14 14.16
CA ILE A 169 -13.57 20.03 15.20
C ILE A 169 -13.00 20.27 16.60
N SER A 170 -11.86 19.66 16.94
CA SER A 170 -11.33 19.61 18.31
C SER A 170 -10.02 20.39 18.53
N GLY A 171 -9.43 20.95 17.46
CA GLY A 171 -8.08 21.52 17.53
C GLY A 171 -7.05 20.49 17.98
N GLU A 172 -6.18 20.84 18.94
CA GLU A 172 -5.13 19.95 19.47
C GLU A 172 -5.62 18.92 20.50
N LYS A 173 -6.88 18.95 20.94
CA LYS A 173 -7.43 18.00 21.95
C LYS A 173 -7.83 16.64 21.36
N PHE A 174 -7.21 16.28 20.23
CA PHE A 174 -7.67 15.28 19.27
C PHE A 174 -7.84 13.85 19.84
N LEU A 175 -7.10 13.49 20.90
CA LEU A 175 -7.08 12.12 21.44
C LEU A 175 -7.26 12.01 22.96
N SER A 176 -7.42 13.13 23.68
CA SER A 176 -7.41 13.13 25.15
C SER A 176 -8.79 12.91 25.78
N THR A 177 -9.87 13.09 25.02
CA THR A 177 -11.25 12.99 25.53
C THR A 177 -12.00 11.86 24.84
N ILE A 178 -12.64 10.97 25.61
CA ILE A 178 -13.45 9.84 25.13
C ILE A 178 -14.48 10.26 24.06
N LEU A 179 -15.04 11.46 24.20
CA LEU A 179 -15.99 12.03 23.24
C LEU A 179 -15.37 12.24 21.85
N TYR A 180 -14.16 12.81 21.77
CA TYR A 180 -13.48 13.07 20.49
C TYR A 180 -12.99 11.78 19.82
N SER A 181 -12.53 10.81 20.60
CA SER A 181 -12.17 9.49 20.09
C SER A 181 -13.39 8.76 19.50
N SER A 182 -14.55 8.88 20.12
CA SER A 182 -15.80 8.30 19.61
C SER A 182 -16.25 8.96 18.30
N ILE A 183 -16.19 10.31 18.23
CA ILE A 183 -16.54 11.06 17.01
C ILE A 183 -15.59 10.70 15.86
N PHE A 184 -14.28 10.60 16.14
CA PHE A 184 -13.30 10.16 15.14
C PHE A 184 -13.65 8.79 14.56
N ILE A 185 -13.99 7.80 15.40
CA ILE A 185 -14.38 6.46 14.96
C ILE A 185 -15.62 6.51 14.08
N VAL A 186 -16.64 7.29 14.47
CA VAL A 186 -17.87 7.43 13.68
C VAL A 186 -17.58 8.04 12.30
N ILE A 187 -16.79 9.12 12.23
CA ILE A 187 -16.40 9.75 10.97
C ILE A 187 -15.59 8.77 10.11
N PHE A 188 -14.61 8.10 10.70
CA PHE A 188 -13.77 7.12 10.04
C PHE A 188 -14.61 5.99 9.43
N LEU A 189 -15.46 5.34 10.21
CA LEU A 189 -16.31 4.23 9.74
C LEU A 189 -17.28 4.69 8.64
N THR A 190 -17.87 5.88 8.79
CA THR A 190 -18.76 6.45 7.77
C THR A 190 -18.02 6.67 6.45
N LEU A 191 -16.82 7.23 6.50
CA LEU A 191 -15.98 7.44 5.32
C LEU A 191 -15.54 6.12 4.68
N VAL A 192 -15.19 5.11 5.48
CA VAL A 192 -14.88 3.77 4.98
C VAL A 192 -16.07 3.20 4.21
N VAL A 193 -17.27 3.22 4.78
CA VAL A 193 -18.48 2.72 4.12
C VAL A 193 -18.74 3.47 2.80
N ILE A 194 -18.64 4.80 2.82
CA ILE A 194 -18.80 5.62 1.60
C ILE A 194 -17.75 5.24 0.54
N GLY A 195 -16.48 5.15 0.94
CA GLY A 195 -15.38 4.77 0.04
C GLY A 195 -15.60 3.40 -0.58
N PHE A 196 -16.08 2.42 0.19
CA PHE A 196 -16.42 1.09 -0.31
C PHE A 196 -17.59 1.13 -1.32
N VAL A 197 -18.66 1.85 -0.99
CA VAL A 197 -19.82 1.98 -1.89
C VAL A 197 -19.42 2.64 -3.20
N ILE A 198 -18.63 3.72 -3.17
CA ILE A 198 -18.24 4.43 -4.38
C ILE A 198 -17.31 3.60 -5.25
N ASN A 199 -16.30 2.96 -4.65
CA ASN A 199 -15.28 2.25 -5.43
C ASN A 199 -15.71 0.85 -5.83
N PHE A 200 -16.53 0.14 -5.05
CA PHE A 200 -16.84 -1.28 -5.31
C PHE A 200 -18.29 -1.56 -5.66
N LYS A 201 -19.16 -0.54 -5.80
CA LYS A 201 -20.47 -0.73 -6.41
C LYS A 201 -20.28 -1.29 -7.81
N LYS A 202 -20.75 -2.53 -8.03
CA LYS A 202 -20.87 -3.10 -9.37
C LYS A 202 -21.74 -2.14 -10.17
N GLU A 203 -21.20 -1.55 -11.23
CA GLU A 203 -22.04 -1.05 -12.30
C GLU A 203 -22.86 -2.25 -12.78
N LYS A 204 -24.18 -2.16 -12.63
CA LYS A 204 -25.07 -3.05 -13.34
C LYS A 204 -24.90 -2.65 -14.81
N GLU A 205 -24.33 -3.55 -15.59
CA GLU A 205 -24.45 -3.52 -17.06
C GLU A 205 -25.91 -3.34 -17.48
#